data_AF-A0A1B6IM82-F1
#
_entry.id   AF-A0A1B6IM82-F1
#
_cell.length_a   1.000
_cell.length_b   1.000
_cell.length_c   1.000
_cell.angle_alpha   90.00
_cell.angle_beta   90.00
_cell.angle_gamma   90.00
#
_symmetry.space_group_name_H-M   'P 1'
#
loop_
_entity.id
_entity.type
_entity.pdbx_description
1 polymer ?
#
loop_
_entity_poly.entity_id
_entity_poly.type
_entity_poly.pdbx_seq_one_letter_code
_entity_poly.pdbx_strand_id
1 'polypeptide(L)'
;MPAPCQRYWTGIQPECSAPIHFFWNKARTKGLPDNYGDSIRIVQIGNLENNMCCGTHVTSLSQLEMIKLLRVEKGKKNKKKEEGKEQSTLLHFMVGRKQIFEKFNDMYSTESQLSSTLERQPCEIHATVLEMKESQKKAKQKIKALEEENVMLLIELFKEKKPTQEIFSLHRKDGDVDLLNFTARQFTNELKDNSVTLFLTVGEDEGNLLLAGNEKFLEQVGPVVSKIMSGRGQHRADKYRARVLMSGRKNAFKAFSEALASFQSAADQ
;
A
#
# COMPACT_ATOMS: atom_id res chain seq x y z
N MET A 1 -51.13 -3.92 -55.22
CA MET A 1 -50.00 -3.00 -55.01
C MET A 1 -50.37 -2.05 -53.88
N PRO A 2 -49.75 -2.07 -52.69
CA PRO A 2 -49.96 -1.04 -51.70
C PRO A 2 -49.02 0.15 -51.95
N ALA A 3 -49.54 1.34 -51.69
CA ALA A 3 -48.99 2.64 -52.06
C ALA A 3 -47.68 3.00 -51.35
N PRO A 4 -46.83 3.85 -51.97
CA PRO A 4 -45.54 4.25 -51.40
C PRO A 4 -45.77 5.27 -50.28
N CYS A 5 -45.28 4.95 -49.08
CA CYS A 5 -45.29 5.86 -47.94
C CYS A 5 -44.23 6.96 -48.18
N GLN A 6 -44.65 8.09 -48.76
CA GLN A 6 -43.86 9.32 -48.71
C GLN A 6 -43.74 9.76 -47.25
N ARG A 7 -42.53 9.70 -46.68
CA ARG A 7 -42.23 10.29 -45.37
C ARG A 7 -41.50 11.60 -45.58
N TYR A 8 -42.28 12.69 -45.60
CA TYR A 8 -41.77 14.00 -45.25
C TYR A 8 -41.32 13.99 -43.79
N TRP A 9 -40.14 14.52 -43.57
CA TRP A 9 -39.53 14.76 -42.27
C TRP A 9 -40.29 15.89 -41.57
N THR A 10 -41.13 15.55 -40.60
CA THR A 10 -41.63 16.46 -39.57
C THR A 10 -41.53 15.78 -38.22
N GLY A 11 -41.17 16.58 -37.21
CA GLY A 11 -40.70 16.11 -35.91
C GLY A 11 -41.61 15.12 -35.19
N ILE A 12 -40.96 14.30 -34.37
CA ILE A 12 -41.55 13.42 -33.34
C ILE A 12 -42.70 12.56 -33.89
N GLN A 13 -42.38 11.35 -34.37
CA GLN A 13 -43.31 10.25 -34.14
C GLN A 13 -42.99 9.60 -32.79
N PRO A 14 -43.97 9.56 -31.87
CA PRO A 14 -43.85 8.92 -30.58
C PRO A 14 -43.83 7.41 -30.77
N GLU A 15 -43.21 6.71 -29.82
CA GLU A 15 -43.44 5.31 -29.48
C GLU A 15 -44.14 4.46 -30.57
N CYS A 16 -43.36 3.78 -31.40
CA CYS A 16 -43.91 2.79 -32.32
C CYS A 16 -44.36 1.55 -31.52
N SER A 17 -45.62 1.53 -31.08
CA SER A 17 -46.33 0.33 -30.67
C SER A 17 -46.73 -0.47 -31.92
N ALA A 18 -45.75 -1.14 -32.52
CA ALA A 18 -45.99 -2.04 -33.65
C ALA A 18 -46.36 -3.46 -33.15
N PRO A 19 -47.20 -4.21 -33.88
CA PRO A 19 -47.52 -5.59 -33.53
C PRO A 19 -46.24 -6.43 -33.43
N ILE A 20 -46.14 -7.20 -32.35
CA ILE A 20 -44.94 -7.92 -31.87
C ILE A 20 -44.27 -8.72 -33.01
N HIS A 21 -45.05 -9.28 -33.93
CA HIS A 21 -44.54 -10.12 -35.02
C HIS A 21 -43.69 -9.39 -36.08
N PHE A 22 -43.87 -8.09 -36.33
CA PHE A 22 -43.25 -7.42 -37.49
C PHE A 22 -41.82 -6.94 -37.24
N PHE A 23 -41.48 -6.57 -36.01
CA PHE A 23 -40.13 -6.07 -35.65
C PHE A 23 -39.24 -7.10 -34.95
N TRP A 24 -39.82 -8.22 -34.49
CA TRP A 24 -39.09 -9.26 -33.76
C TRP A 24 -37.90 -9.84 -34.57
N ASN A 25 -38.09 -10.05 -35.88
CA ASN A 25 -37.03 -10.55 -36.78
C ASN A 25 -35.84 -9.58 -36.97
N LYS A 26 -35.92 -8.33 -36.50
CA LYS A 26 -34.86 -7.31 -36.65
C LYS A 26 -34.23 -6.85 -35.34
N ALA A 27 -34.75 -7.26 -34.19
CA ALA A 27 -34.19 -6.91 -32.87
C ALA A 27 -33.23 -8.03 -32.40
N ARG A 28 -32.01 -7.66 -31.98
CA ARG A 28 -31.09 -8.64 -31.38
C ARG A 28 -31.53 -8.91 -29.95
N THR A 29 -32.21 -10.02 -29.69
CA THR A 29 -32.74 -10.35 -28.36
C THR A 29 -32.08 -11.60 -27.77
N LYS A 30 -32.06 -11.69 -26.44
CA LYS A 30 -31.69 -12.91 -25.70
C LYS A 30 -32.91 -13.79 -25.37
N GLY A 31 -34.02 -13.62 -26.12
CA GLY A 31 -35.33 -14.18 -25.77
C GLY A 31 -36.15 -13.23 -24.87
N LEU A 32 -37.46 -13.41 -24.89
CA LEU A 32 -38.44 -12.75 -24.02
C LEU A 32 -38.87 -13.73 -22.91
N PRO A 33 -39.09 -13.28 -21.66
CA PRO A 33 -39.68 -14.13 -20.62
C PRO A 33 -41.12 -14.51 -20.98
N ASP A 34 -41.59 -15.71 -20.61
CA ASP A 34 -42.90 -16.24 -21.01
C ASP A 34 -44.11 -15.38 -20.59
N ASN A 35 -43.94 -14.52 -19.58
CA ASN A 35 -44.95 -13.56 -19.10
C ASN A 35 -44.69 -12.13 -19.61
N TYR A 36 -44.61 -11.93 -20.92
CA TYR A 36 -44.55 -10.58 -21.49
C TYR A 36 -45.98 -10.05 -21.74
N GLY A 37 -46.21 -8.76 -21.44
CA GLY A 37 -47.51 -8.10 -21.70
C GLY A 37 -47.76 -7.84 -23.20
N ASP A 38 -48.88 -7.19 -23.52
CA ASP A 38 -49.37 -7.04 -24.91
C ASP A 38 -48.50 -6.17 -25.82
N SER A 39 -47.56 -5.37 -25.28
CA SER A 39 -46.69 -4.49 -26.07
C SER A 39 -45.27 -4.40 -25.52
N ILE A 40 -44.31 -4.22 -26.43
CA ILE A 40 -42.88 -4.18 -26.14
C ILE A 40 -42.29 -2.92 -26.78
N ARG A 41 -41.52 -2.15 -26.00
CA ARG A 41 -40.80 -0.97 -26.49
C ARG A 41 -39.51 -1.37 -27.21
N ILE A 42 -39.37 -0.93 -28.45
CA ILE A 42 -38.14 -1.09 -29.25
C ILE A 42 -37.56 0.29 -29.52
N VAL A 43 -36.27 0.45 -29.22
CA VAL A 43 -35.49 1.65 -29.52
C VAL A 43 -34.59 1.35 -30.71
N GLN A 44 -34.78 2.11 -31.78
CA GLN A 44 -33.97 2.04 -32.99
C GLN A 44 -32.95 3.18 -32.98
N ILE A 45 -31.66 2.84 -33.06
CA ILE A 45 -30.56 3.78 -33.22
C ILE A 45 -30.19 3.83 -34.70
N GLY A 46 -30.75 4.82 -35.42
CA GLY A 46 -30.51 5.00 -36.85
C GLY A 46 -30.76 3.74 -37.67
N ASN A 47 -29.82 3.39 -38.55
CA ASN A 47 -29.77 2.11 -39.27
C ASN A 47 -28.79 1.11 -38.64
N LEU A 48 -28.27 1.39 -37.44
CA LEU A 48 -27.19 0.63 -36.80
C LEU A 48 -27.74 -0.51 -35.96
N GLU A 49 -28.75 -0.24 -35.13
CA GLU A 49 -29.19 -1.19 -34.11
C GLU A 49 -30.66 -1.03 -33.72
N ASN A 50 -31.31 -2.16 -33.44
CA ASN A 50 -32.63 -2.22 -32.82
C ASN A 50 -32.51 -2.97 -31.50
N ASN A 51 -32.75 -2.26 -30.39
CA ASN A 51 -32.63 -2.79 -29.04
C ASN A 51 -33.98 -2.73 -28.31
N MET A 52 -34.22 -3.73 -27.47
CA MET A 52 -35.29 -3.68 -26.47
C MET A 52 -34.74 -2.99 -25.22
N CYS A 53 -35.06 -1.71 -25.05
CA CYS A 53 -34.57 -0.92 -23.92
C CYS A 53 -35.70 -0.09 -23.32
N CYS A 54 -35.82 -0.14 -21.99
CA CYS A 54 -36.78 0.68 -21.23
C CYS A 54 -36.15 1.97 -20.69
N GLY A 55 -34.88 2.23 -20.98
CA GLY A 55 -34.15 3.41 -20.51
C GLY A 55 -34.57 4.71 -21.20
N THR A 56 -33.94 5.79 -20.76
CA THR A 56 -34.01 7.09 -21.41
C THR A 56 -33.04 7.14 -22.59
N HIS A 57 -33.47 7.75 -23.69
CA HIS A 57 -32.68 7.88 -24.91
C HIS A 57 -32.73 9.32 -25.41
N VAL A 58 -31.65 9.72 -26.07
CA VAL A 58 -31.56 10.99 -26.80
C VAL A 58 -32.36 10.91 -28.09
N THR A 59 -32.85 12.06 -28.57
CA THR A 59 -33.59 12.12 -29.85
C THR A 59 -32.64 12.11 -31.06
N SER A 60 -31.37 12.49 -30.87
CA SER A 60 -30.33 12.47 -31.88
C SER A 60 -29.00 12.03 -31.27
N LEU A 61 -28.22 11.25 -32.03
CA LEU A 61 -26.86 10.86 -31.63
C LEU A 61 -25.92 12.06 -31.42
N SER A 62 -26.20 13.20 -32.06
CA SER A 62 -25.43 14.42 -31.84
C SER A 62 -25.51 14.94 -30.41
N GLN A 63 -26.58 14.62 -29.66
CA GLN A 63 -26.73 15.00 -28.24
C GLN A 63 -25.79 14.24 -27.31
N LEU A 64 -25.21 13.13 -27.76
CA LEU A 64 -24.16 12.43 -26.98
C LEU A 64 -22.83 13.20 -27.02
N GLU A 65 -22.63 14.01 -28.07
CA GLU A 65 -21.48 14.88 -28.34
C GLU A 65 -20.13 14.15 -28.48
N MET A 66 -19.68 13.47 -27.43
CA MET A 66 -18.36 12.86 -27.34
C MET A 66 -18.43 11.53 -26.58
N ILE A 67 -17.68 10.54 -27.07
CA ILE A 67 -17.48 9.25 -26.41
C ILE A 67 -15.99 9.04 -26.21
N LYS A 68 -15.56 8.82 -24.97
CA LYS A 68 -14.17 8.50 -24.62
C LYS A 68 -14.08 7.07 -24.10
N LEU A 69 -13.30 6.24 -24.79
CA LEU A 69 -12.94 4.91 -24.32
C LEU A 69 -11.81 5.04 -23.30
N LEU A 70 -11.98 4.45 -22.12
CA LEU A 70 -11.06 4.59 -20.99
C LEU A 70 -10.16 3.36 -20.84
N ARG A 71 -10.76 2.18 -20.71
CA ARG A 71 -10.04 0.94 -20.42
C ARG A 71 -10.82 -0.26 -20.92
N VAL A 72 -10.06 -1.26 -21.34
CA VAL A 72 -10.57 -2.57 -21.69
C VAL A 72 -10.10 -3.57 -20.64
N GLU A 73 -11.03 -4.36 -20.12
CA GLU A 73 -10.81 -5.39 -19.13
C GLU A 73 -11.30 -6.74 -19.63
N LYS A 74 -10.66 -7.80 -19.16
CA LYS A 74 -11.11 -9.16 -19.40
C LYS A 74 -12.25 -9.50 -18.44
N GLY A 75 -13.37 -9.93 -18.99
CA GLY A 75 -14.54 -10.40 -18.23
C GLY A 75 -14.29 -11.71 -17.49
N LYS A 76 -15.12 -11.96 -16.47
CA LYS A 76 -15.06 -13.17 -15.64
C LYS A 76 -15.29 -14.41 -16.51
N LYS A 77 -14.40 -15.41 -16.38
CA LYS A 77 -14.62 -16.75 -16.96
C LYS A 77 -15.83 -17.38 -16.26
N ASN A 78 -16.94 -17.52 -16.96
CA ASN A 78 -18.13 -18.17 -16.41
C ASN A 78 -17.91 -19.68 -16.35
N LYS A 79 -17.68 -20.23 -15.15
CA LYS A 79 -17.46 -21.67 -14.91
C LYS A 79 -18.61 -22.59 -15.38
N LYS A 80 -19.82 -22.06 -15.57
CA LYS A 80 -21.03 -22.81 -15.98
C LYS A 80 -21.27 -22.86 -17.50
N LYS A 81 -20.43 -22.24 -18.32
CA LYS A 81 -20.59 -22.27 -19.78
C LYS A 81 -19.50 -23.14 -20.35
N GLU A 82 -19.83 -24.42 -20.47
CA GLU A 82 -19.01 -25.47 -21.05
C GLU A 82 -18.52 -25.09 -22.46
N GLU A 83 -17.27 -25.48 -22.69
CA GLU A 83 -16.58 -25.73 -23.97
C GLU A 83 -17.00 -24.86 -25.17
N GLY A 84 -16.16 -23.85 -25.47
CA GLY A 84 -16.12 -23.19 -26.78
C GLY A 84 -16.57 -21.74 -26.87
N LYS A 85 -16.95 -21.06 -25.76
CA LYS A 85 -17.35 -19.64 -25.81
C LYS A 85 -16.26 -18.67 -25.33
N GLU A 86 -15.99 -17.67 -26.15
CA GLU A 86 -15.01 -16.60 -25.99
C GLU A 86 -15.14 -15.86 -24.65
N GLN A 87 -13.99 -15.49 -24.08
CA GLN A 87 -13.90 -14.64 -22.90
C GLN A 87 -14.56 -13.28 -23.19
N SER A 88 -15.51 -12.85 -22.37
CA SER A 88 -16.17 -11.54 -22.57
C SER A 88 -15.17 -10.40 -22.32
N THR A 89 -15.34 -9.30 -23.05
CA THR A 89 -14.52 -8.09 -22.93
C THR A 89 -15.37 -6.97 -22.31
N LEU A 90 -14.90 -6.39 -21.22
CA LEU A 90 -15.52 -5.27 -20.50
C LEU A 90 -14.88 -3.97 -20.99
N LEU A 91 -15.65 -3.11 -21.64
CA LEU A 91 -15.20 -1.79 -22.09
C LEU A 91 -15.75 -0.72 -21.14
N HIS A 92 -14.84 0.02 -20.50
CA HIS A 92 -15.16 1.20 -19.70
C HIS A 92 -15.07 2.44 -20.60
N PHE A 93 -16.15 3.23 -20.64
CA PHE A 93 -16.23 4.43 -21.46
C PHE A 93 -17.03 5.52 -20.75
N MET A 94 -16.80 6.77 -21.17
CA MET A 94 -17.57 7.93 -20.77
C MET A 94 -18.24 8.53 -22.00
N VAL A 95 -19.41 9.13 -21.80
CA VAL A 95 -20.19 9.80 -22.84
C VAL A 95 -20.65 11.15 -22.33
N GLY A 96 -20.69 12.14 -23.22
CA GLY A 96 -21.08 13.51 -22.91
C GLY A 96 -19.87 14.43 -22.81
N ARG A 97 -19.95 15.59 -23.46
CA ARG A 97 -18.87 16.57 -23.48
C ARG A 97 -18.53 17.02 -22.06
N LYS A 98 -19.55 17.42 -21.28
CA LYS A 98 -19.35 17.97 -19.93
C LYS A 98 -18.55 17.02 -19.03
N GLN A 99 -18.97 15.76 -18.92
CA GLN A 99 -18.34 14.78 -18.04
C GLN A 99 -16.90 14.46 -18.48
N ILE A 100 -16.64 14.41 -19.79
CA ILE A 100 -15.29 14.15 -20.31
C ILE A 100 -14.39 15.36 -20.09
N PHE A 101 -14.88 16.58 -20.30
CA PHE A 101 -14.12 17.81 -20.06
C PHE A 101 -13.83 18.04 -18.57
N GLU A 102 -14.79 17.78 -17.68
CA GLU A 102 -14.58 17.81 -16.23
C GLU A 102 -13.45 16.84 -15.86
N LYS A 103 -13.51 15.60 -16.38
CA LYS A 103 -12.45 14.62 -16.12
C LYS A 103 -11.09 15.06 -16.67
N PHE A 104 -11.03 15.66 -17.85
CA PHE A 104 -9.81 16.17 -18.43
C PHE A 104 -9.22 17.32 -17.59
N ASN A 105 -10.07 18.24 -17.12
CA ASN A 105 -9.65 19.34 -16.26
C ASN A 105 -9.09 18.82 -14.93
N ASP A 106 -9.69 17.79 -14.33
CA ASP A 106 -9.16 17.14 -13.12
C ASP A 106 -7.78 16.53 -13.36
N MET A 107 -7.61 15.86 -14.50
CA MET A 107 -6.31 15.28 -14.90
C MET A 107 -5.26 16.35 -15.08
N TYR A 108 -5.59 17.42 -15.80
CA TYR A 108 -4.68 18.55 -16.04
C TYR A 108 -4.33 19.29 -14.75
N SER A 109 -5.30 19.52 -13.86
CA SER A 109 -5.07 20.12 -12.54
C SER A 109 -4.08 19.29 -11.71
N THR A 110 -4.27 17.97 -11.69
CA THR A 110 -3.36 17.03 -11.00
C THR A 110 -1.95 17.09 -11.62
N GLU A 111 -1.86 17.04 -12.95
CA GLU A 111 -0.60 17.13 -13.68
C GLU A 111 0.14 18.45 -13.41
N SER A 112 -0.58 19.57 -13.40
CA SER A 112 -0.04 20.90 -13.08
C SER A 112 0.48 20.97 -11.65
N GLN A 113 -0.23 20.39 -10.67
CA GLN A 113 0.22 20.34 -9.28
C GLN A 113 1.48 19.47 -9.13
N LEU A 114 1.54 18.33 -9.81
CA LEU A 114 2.71 17.46 -9.82
C LEU A 114 3.91 18.13 -10.48
N SER A 115 3.69 18.78 -11.63
CA SER A 115 4.71 19.57 -12.34
C SER A 115 5.29 20.68 -11.46
N SER A 116 4.44 21.42 -10.76
CA SER A 116 4.86 22.47 -9.83
C SER A 116 5.58 21.91 -8.60
N THR A 117 5.14 20.77 -8.05
CA THR A 117 5.71 20.17 -6.83
C THR A 117 7.08 19.55 -7.10
N LEU A 118 7.24 18.93 -8.27
CA LEU A 118 8.50 18.30 -8.67
C LEU A 118 9.44 19.28 -9.38
N GLU A 119 8.97 20.49 -9.71
CA GLU A 119 9.67 21.48 -10.53
C GLU A 119 10.11 20.91 -11.87
N ARG A 120 9.24 20.09 -12.49
CA ARG A 120 9.51 19.37 -13.73
C ARG A 120 8.41 19.56 -14.75
N GLN A 121 8.76 19.44 -16.03
CA GLN A 121 7.76 19.44 -17.08
C GLN A 121 6.89 18.17 -17.00
N PRO A 122 5.62 18.22 -17.43
CA PRO A 122 4.72 17.07 -17.37
C PRO A 122 5.26 15.79 -18.03
N CYS A 123 5.98 15.92 -19.15
CA CYS A 123 6.59 14.80 -19.85
C CYS A 123 7.71 14.11 -19.05
N GLU A 124 8.32 14.80 -18.10
CA GLU A 124 9.44 14.29 -17.30
C GLU A 124 9.01 13.68 -15.96
N ILE A 125 7.77 13.96 -15.51
CA ILE A 125 7.26 13.54 -14.19
C ILE A 125 7.50 12.05 -13.95
N HIS A 126 7.20 11.20 -14.93
CA HIS A 126 7.39 9.76 -14.80
C HIS A 126 8.86 9.36 -14.59
N ALA A 127 9.78 9.93 -15.37
CA ALA A 127 11.21 9.66 -15.25
C ALA A 127 11.74 10.13 -13.89
N THR A 128 11.36 11.33 -13.46
CA THR A 128 11.75 11.89 -12.16
C THR A 128 11.26 11.03 -11.00
N VAL A 129 10.02 10.53 -11.04
CA VAL A 129 9.50 9.63 -9.99
C VAL A 129 10.31 8.33 -9.90
N LEU A 130 10.76 7.78 -11.04
CA LEU A 130 11.63 6.59 -11.04
C LEU A 130 13.00 6.90 -10.43
N GLU A 131 13.62 8.02 -10.81
CA GLU A 131 14.90 8.48 -10.25
C GLU A 131 14.79 8.72 -8.74
N MET A 132 13.71 9.34 -8.26
CA MET A 132 13.44 9.54 -6.84
C MET A 132 13.32 8.22 -6.07
N LYS A 133 12.66 7.22 -6.66
CA LYS A 133 12.55 5.89 -6.05
C LYS A 133 13.92 5.21 -5.95
N GLU A 134 14.76 5.35 -6.97
CA GLU A 134 16.11 4.80 -6.97
C GLU A 134 17.03 5.55 -5.99
N SER A 135 16.96 6.88 -5.95
CA SER A 135 17.74 7.70 -5.02
C SER A 135 17.35 7.42 -3.57
N GLN A 136 16.06 7.24 -3.28
CA GLN A 136 15.58 6.82 -1.96
C GLN A 136 16.14 5.45 -1.57
N LYS A 137 16.18 4.49 -2.49
CA LYS A 137 16.76 3.16 -2.24
C LYS A 137 18.26 3.26 -1.94
N LYS A 138 19.01 4.03 -2.73
CA LYS A 138 20.45 4.27 -2.52
C LYS A 138 20.72 4.97 -1.18
N ALA A 139 19.91 5.96 -0.82
CA ALA A 139 20.03 6.66 0.45
C ALA A 139 19.81 5.71 1.65
N LYS A 140 18.80 4.85 1.60
CA LYS A 140 18.57 3.82 2.65
C LYS A 140 19.75 2.86 2.79
N GLN A 141 20.35 2.42 1.68
CA GLN A 141 21.54 1.56 1.72
C GLN A 141 22.75 2.27 2.33
N LYS A 142 22.97 3.54 1.98
CA LYS A 142 24.06 4.35 2.55
C LYS A 142 23.88 4.59 4.05
N ILE A 143 22.66 4.90 4.50
CA ILE A 143 22.36 5.08 5.94
C ILE A 143 22.71 3.80 6.70
N LYS A 144 22.25 2.64 6.21
CA LYS A 144 22.55 1.36 6.85
C LYS A 144 24.06 1.08 6.93
N ALA A 145 24.81 1.33 5.85
CA ALA A 145 26.27 1.15 5.84
C ALA A 145 26.95 2.07 6.86
N LEU A 146 26.55 3.34 6.93
CA LEU A 146 27.08 4.31 7.91
C LEU A 146 26.73 3.92 9.35
N GLU A 147 25.55 3.37 9.60
CA GLU A 147 25.16 2.87 10.92
C GLU A 147 26.02 1.67 11.33
N GLU A 148 26.29 0.75 10.40
CA GLU A 148 27.18 -0.40 10.63
C GLU A 148 28.62 0.07 10.92
N GLU A 149 29.16 1.01 10.15
CA GLU A 149 30.48 1.63 10.40
C GLU A 149 30.53 2.36 11.75
N ASN A 150 29.48 3.11 12.11
CA ASN A 150 29.37 3.82 13.39
C ASN A 150 29.40 2.84 14.57
N VAL A 151 28.72 1.70 14.45
CA VAL A 151 28.76 0.64 15.47
C VAL A 151 30.17 0.08 15.63
N MET A 152 30.90 -0.15 14.54
CA MET A 152 32.28 -0.64 14.61
C MET A 152 33.20 0.36 15.34
N LEU A 153 33.10 1.65 14.99
CA LEU A 153 33.84 2.72 15.68
C LEU A 153 33.48 2.82 17.17
N LEU A 154 32.20 2.67 17.51
CA LEU A 154 31.76 2.66 18.92
C LEU A 154 32.36 1.50 19.70
N ILE A 155 32.52 0.33 19.09
CA ILE A 155 33.18 -0.83 19.70
C ILE A 155 34.67 -0.55 19.93
N GLU A 156 35.37 0.02 18.94
CA GLU A 156 36.77 0.40 19.08
C GLU A 156 36.98 1.42 20.20
N LEU A 157 36.19 2.49 20.22
CA LEU A 157 36.21 3.49 21.30
C LEU A 157 35.89 2.89 22.67
N PHE A 158 35.03 1.88 22.71
CA PHE A 158 34.71 1.18 23.95
C PHE A 158 35.88 0.33 24.45
N LYS A 159 36.62 -0.33 23.56
CA LYS A 159 37.83 -1.10 23.88
C LYS A 159 38.96 -0.22 24.42
N GLU A 160 39.08 1.01 23.93
CA GLU A 160 40.14 1.93 24.35
C GLU A 160 39.92 2.57 25.73
N LYS A 161 38.66 2.66 26.20
CA LYS A 161 38.35 3.24 27.51
C LYS A 161 38.89 2.37 28.65
N LYS A 162 39.74 2.96 29.50
CA LYS A 162 40.28 2.34 30.72
C LYS A 162 39.83 3.12 31.97
N PRO A 163 39.31 2.46 33.02
CA PRO A 163 39.00 1.02 33.09
C PRO A 163 37.86 0.63 32.13
N THR A 164 37.90 -0.60 31.62
CA THR A 164 36.91 -1.11 30.67
C THR A 164 35.55 -1.11 31.35
N GLN A 165 34.58 -0.37 30.79
CA GLN A 165 33.22 -0.36 31.30
C GLN A 165 32.60 -1.75 31.04
N GLU A 166 31.81 -2.26 31.99
CA GLU A 166 31.18 -3.59 31.87
C GLU A 166 29.82 -3.51 31.17
N ILE A 167 29.28 -2.29 31.04
CA ILE A 167 28.00 -2.02 30.38
C ILE A 167 28.22 -1.12 29.17
N PHE A 168 27.70 -1.54 28.03
CA PHE A 168 27.56 -0.67 26.86
C PHE A 168 26.09 -0.28 26.67
N SER A 169 25.84 1.03 26.55
CA SER A 169 24.50 1.59 26.34
C SER A 169 24.43 2.34 25.02
N LEU A 170 23.48 1.97 24.15
CA LEU A 170 23.24 2.67 22.90
C LEU A 170 21.76 2.97 22.74
N HIS A 171 21.47 4.16 22.23
CA HIS A 171 20.14 4.50 21.77
C HIS A 171 20.16 5.25 20.46
N ARG A 172 19.28 4.84 19.57
CA ARG A 172 19.06 5.48 18.28
C ARG A 172 17.58 5.72 18.05
N LYS A 173 17.21 6.99 17.95
CA LYS A 173 15.83 7.42 17.71
C LYS A 173 15.26 6.80 16.43
N ASP A 174 16.02 6.90 15.34
CA ASP A 174 15.63 6.46 13.99
C ASP A 174 16.13 5.06 13.63
N GLY A 175 16.66 4.32 14.61
CA GLY A 175 17.20 2.98 14.40
C GLY A 175 16.11 1.92 14.27
N ASP A 176 16.48 0.77 13.71
CA ASP A 176 15.60 -0.39 13.60
C ASP A 176 16.09 -1.57 14.46
N VAL A 177 15.30 -2.64 14.44
CA VAL A 177 15.63 -3.87 15.16
C VAL A 177 16.85 -4.58 14.56
N ASP A 178 17.13 -4.35 13.27
CA ASP A 178 18.31 -4.90 12.61
C ASP A 178 19.59 -4.27 13.16
N LEU A 179 19.61 -2.95 13.39
CA LEU A 179 20.72 -2.25 14.04
C LEU A 179 21.00 -2.80 15.44
N LEU A 180 19.95 -3.03 16.24
CA LEU A 180 20.09 -3.63 17.57
C LEU A 180 20.77 -5.00 17.49
N ASN A 181 20.27 -5.87 16.60
CA ASN A 181 20.82 -7.22 16.42
C ASN A 181 22.24 -7.20 15.85
N PHE A 182 22.53 -6.28 14.91
CA PHE A 182 23.86 -6.09 14.35
C PHE A 182 24.84 -5.67 15.44
N THR A 183 24.49 -4.64 16.23
CA THR A 183 25.29 -4.16 17.37
C THR A 183 25.59 -5.30 18.32
N ALA A 184 24.57 -6.03 18.78
CA ALA A 184 24.77 -7.14 19.70
C ALA A 184 25.70 -8.22 19.12
N ARG A 185 25.56 -8.58 17.84
CA ARG A 185 26.44 -9.55 17.17
C ARG A 185 27.89 -9.08 17.10
N GLN A 186 28.13 -7.82 16.75
CA GLN A 186 29.49 -7.30 16.63
C GLN A 186 30.19 -7.23 17.98
N PHE A 187 29.49 -6.82 19.03
CA PHE A 187 30.04 -6.88 20.40
C PHE A 187 30.42 -8.32 20.79
N THR A 188 29.57 -9.31 20.52
CA THR A 188 29.91 -10.72 20.80
C THR A 188 31.13 -11.20 20.01
N ASN A 189 31.24 -10.85 18.73
CA ASN A 189 32.35 -11.26 17.87
C ASN A 189 33.69 -10.64 18.30
N GLU A 190 33.66 -9.35 18.63
CA GLU A 190 34.84 -8.54 18.90
C GLU A 190 35.38 -8.69 20.32
N LEU A 191 34.53 -9.05 21.29
CA LEU A 191 34.89 -9.10 22.71
C LEU A 191 34.94 -10.52 23.30
N LYS A 192 34.51 -11.55 22.55
CA LYS A 192 34.63 -13.02 22.76
C LYS A 192 34.25 -13.65 24.12
N ASP A 193 34.17 -12.90 25.21
CA ASP A 193 34.03 -13.43 26.57
C ASP A 193 32.68 -13.15 27.24
N ASN A 194 31.69 -12.59 26.54
CA ASN A 194 30.40 -12.16 27.14
C ASN A 194 30.58 -11.32 28.42
N SER A 195 31.77 -10.72 28.62
CA SER A 195 32.12 -9.93 29.80
C SER A 195 31.39 -8.58 29.82
N VAL A 196 30.88 -8.17 28.66
CA VAL A 196 30.18 -6.90 28.48
C VAL A 196 28.69 -7.15 28.31
N THR A 197 27.91 -6.48 29.15
CA THR A 197 26.45 -6.51 29.07
C THR A 197 25.94 -5.32 28.27
N LEU A 198 25.04 -5.55 27.31
CA LEU A 198 24.52 -4.54 26.39
C LEU A 198 23.13 -4.08 26.80
N PHE A 199 22.92 -2.76 26.79
CA PHE A 199 21.62 -2.11 26.93
C PHE A 199 21.34 -1.29 25.67
N LEU A 200 20.54 -1.82 24.74
CA LEU A 200 20.35 -1.22 23.43
C LEU A 200 18.87 -0.87 23.21
N THR A 201 18.57 0.36 22.79
CA THR A 201 17.20 0.79 22.49
C THR A 201 17.08 1.53 21.17
N VAL A 202 15.98 1.32 20.45
CA VAL A 202 15.62 2.12 19.25
C VAL A 202 14.19 2.62 19.32
N GLY A 203 13.92 3.81 18.78
CA GLY A 203 12.60 4.45 18.75
C GLY A 203 12.57 5.82 19.45
N GLU A 204 11.48 6.56 19.26
CA GLU A 204 11.27 7.90 19.84
C GLU A 204 10.42 7.83 21.11
N ASP A 205 9.11 7.60 20.96
CA ASP A 205 8.17 7.49 22.09
C ASP A 205 7.97 6.02 22.50
N GLU A 206 7.59 5.20 21.53
CA GLU A 206 7.60 3.74 21.61
C GLU A 206 8.80 3.19 20.84
N GLY A 207 9.32 2.05 21.28
CA GLY A 207 10.38 1.40 20.56
C GLY A 207 10.75 0.02 21.06
N ASN A 208 11.91 -0.45 20.63
CA ASN A 208 12.40 -1.78 20.94
C ASN A 208 13.61 -1.71 21.86
N LEU A 209 13.64 -2.59 22.84
CA LEU A 209 14.74 -2.85 23.76
C LEU A 209 15.37 -4.20 23.40
N LEU A 210 16.69 -4.23 23.32
CA LEU A 210 17.49 -5.44 23.28
C LEU A 210 18.54 -5.37 24.39
N LEU A 211 18.47 -6.32 25.31
CA LEU A 211 19.53 -6.60 26.27
C LEU A 211 20.30 -7.83 25.81
N ALA A 212 21.62 -7.82 25.95
CA ALA A 212 22.47 -8.99 25.64
C ALA A 212 23.56 -9.15 26.70
N GLY A 213 23.90 -10.38 27.08
CA GLY A 213 24.86 -10.67 28.15
C GLY A 213 24.63 -12.03 28.80
N ASN A 214 24.98 -12.16 30.08
CA ASN A 214 24.82 -13.40 30.84
C ASN A 214 23.34 -13.82 30.95
N GLU A 215 23.04 -15.07 30.62
CA GLU A 215 21.67 -15.62 30.59
C GLU A 215 20.97 -15.54 31.96
N LYS A 216 21.65 -15.96 33.03
CA LYS A 216 21.09 -15.96 34.40
C LYS A 216 20.76 -14.55 34.88
N PHE A 217 21.61 -13.58 34.54
CA PHE A 217 21.38 -12.18 34.86
C PHE A 217 20.16 -11.62 34.10
N LEU A 218 20.09 -11.88 32.79
CA LEU A 218 19.01 -11.37 31.94
C LEU A 218 17.64 -11.99 32.24
N GLU A 219 17.60 -13.25 32.68
CA GLU A 219 16.36 -13.90 33.10
C GLU A 219 15.71 -13.17 34.30
N GLN A 220 16.53 -12.70 35.25
CA GLN A 220 16.06 -11.97 36.43
C GLN A 220 15.77 -10.49 36.13
N VAL A 221 16.67 -9.82 35.41
CA VAL A 221 16.63 -8.36 35.24
C VAL A 221 15.79 -7.92 34.05
N GLY A 222 15.69 -8.73 33.00
CA GLY A 222 14.92 -8.42 31.79
C GLY A 222 13.45 -8.06 32.08
N PRO A 223 12.70 -8.87 32.85
CA PRO A 223 11.32 -8.56 33.23
C PRO A 223 11.20 -7.26 34.04
N VAL A 224 12.13 -6.98 34.95
CA VAL A 224 12.14 -5.77 35.79
C VAL A 224 12.35 -4.52 34.94
N VAL A 225 13.35 -4.53 34.06
CA VAL A 225 13.64 -3.44 33.12
C VAL A 225 12.46 -3.20 32.18
N SER A 226 11.89 -4.28 31.63
CA SER A 226 10.71 -4.22 30.77
C SER A 226 9.54 -3.56 31.49
N LYS A 227 9.30 -3.90 32.76
CA LYS A 227 8.21 -3.33 33.57
C LYS A 227 8.42 -1.84 33.84
N ILE A 228 9.64 -1.40 34.13
CA ILE A 228 9.98 0.03 34.33
C ILE A 228 9.70 0.83 33.06
N MET A 229 9.96 0.25 31.89
CA MET A 229 9.66 0.87 30.61
C MET A 229 8.25 0.56 30.09
N SER A 230 7.35 0.08 30.96
CA SER A 230 5.94 -0.25 30.64
C SER A 230 5.79 -1.17 29.43
N GLY A 231 6.74 -2.08 29.25
CA GLY A 231 6.85 -2.97 28.09
C GLY A 231 6.64 -4.44 28.43
N ARG A 232 6.43 -5.22 27.37
CA ARG A 232 6.40 -6.70 27.43
C ARG A 232 7.53 -7.25 26.59
N GLY A 233 8.21 -8.25 27.15
CA GLY A 233 9.37 -8.85 26.51
C GLY A 233 9.42 -10.36 26.63
N GLN A 234 10.40 -10.92 25.95
CA GLN A 234 10.70 -12.34 25.92
C GLN A 234 12.21 -12.52 26.08
N HIS A 235 12.57 -13.45 26.95
CA HIS A 235 13.94 -13.92 27.11
C HIS A 235 14.21 -15.09 26.15
N ARG A 236 15.38 -15.10 25.52
CA ARG A 236 15.86 -16.20 24.69
C ARG A 236 17.39 -16.24 24.70
N ALA A 237 17.95 -17.25 25.38
CA ALA A 237 19.38 -17.46 25.50
C ALA A 237 20.10 -16.21 26.06
N ASP A 238 21.16 -15.75 25.41
CA ASP A 238 21.95 -14.58 25.81
C ASP A 238 21.24 -13.22 25.61
N LYS A 239 19.95 -13.20 25.23
CA LYS A 239 19.24 -11.99 24.82
C LYS A 239 17.86 -11.85 25.46
N TYR A 240 17.50 -10.63 25.81
CA TYR A 240 16.14 -10.24 26.21
C TYR A 240 15.62 -9.16 25.28
N ARG A 241 14.43 -9.37 24.69
CA ARG A 241 13.82 -8.43 23.74
C ARG A 241 12.49 -7.94 24.28
N ALA A 242 12.22 -6.64 24.17
CA ALA A 242 10.93 -6.08 24.58
C ALA A 242 10.51 -4.91 23.69
N ARG A 243 9.20 -4.71 23.59
CA ARG A 243 8.62 -3.46 23.10
C ARG A 243 8.29 -2.59 24.30
N VAL A 244 8.77 -1.35 24.31
CA VAL A 244 8.87 -0.50 25.49
C VAL A 244 8.57 0.97 25.18
N LEU A 245 8.24 1.74 26.20
CA LEU A 245 8.16 3.20 26.15
C LEU A 245 9.49 3.84 26.55
N MET A 246 9.97 4.81 25.77
CA MET A 246 11.29 5.43 25.97
C MET A 246 11.34 6.40 27.15
N SER A 247 10.18 6.88 27.63
CA SER A 247 10.08 7.71 28.82
C SER A 247 10.72 7.08 30.06
N GLY A 248 10.63 5.74 30.19
CA GLY A 248 11.22 4.98 31.30
C GLY A 248 12.71 4.65 31.14
N ARG A 249 13.35 4.98 30.00
CA ARG A 249 14.68 4.49 29.65
C ARG A 249 15.76 4.86 30.66
N LYS A 250 15.77 6.10 31.17
CA LYS A 250 16.79 6.56 32.13
C LYS A 250 16.72 5.77 33.45
N ASN A 251 15.51 5.59 33.97
CA ASN A 251 15.28 4.84 35.21
C ASN A 251 15.59 3.35 35.01
N ALA A 252 15.20 2.81 33.85
CA ALA A 252 15.50 1.44 33.45
C ALA A 252 17.02 1.18 33.34
N PHE A 253 17.77 2.09 32.74
CA PHE A 253 19.23 1.98 32.64
C PHE A 253 19.90 2.04 34.01
N LYS A 254 19.43 2.93 34.90
CA LYS A 254 19.94 3.02 36.27
C LYS A 254 19.73 1.72 37.05
N ALA A 255 18.50 1.21 37.05
CA ALA A 255 18.16 -0.07 37.69
C ALA A 255 18.97 -1.24 37.09
N PHE A 256 19.19 -1.23 35.77
CA PHE A 256 20.02 -2.22 35.08
C PHE A 256 21.48 -2.19 35.55
N SER A 257 22.07 -0.99 35.69
CA SER A 257 23.45 -0.84 36.16
C SER A 257 23.65 -1.24 37.62
N GLU A 258 22.70 -0.91 38.50
CA GLU A 258 22.74 -1.28 39.93
C GLU A 258 22.60 -2.79 40.12
N ALA A 259 21.74 -3.42 39.31
CA ALA A 259 21.56 -4.86 39.33
C ALA A 259 22.82 -5.61 38.87
N LEU A 260 23.53 -5.11 37.84
CA LEU A 260 24.75 -5.77 37.35
C LEU A 260 25.86 -5.74 38.40
N ALA A 261 26.08 -4.58 39.04
CA ALA A 261 27.07 -4.44 40.11
C ALA A 261 26.79 -5.39 41.29
N SER A 262 25.51 -5.59 41.62
CA SER A 262 25.08 -6.51 42.69
C SER A 262 25.20 -7.99 42.29
N PHE A 263 25.07 -8.30 41.00
CA PHE A 263 25.18 -9.67 40.49
C PHE A 263 26.64 -10.15 40.48
N GLN A 264 27.57 -9.27 40.13
CA GLN A 264 29.00 -9.58 40.11
C GLN A 264 29.58 -9.79 41.51
N SER A 265 29.18 -8.97 42.49
CA SER A 265 29.62 -9.16 43.88
C SER A 265 29.15 -10.48 44.50
N ALA A 266 28.05 -11.05 43.98
CA ALA A 266 27.55 -12.36 44.38
C ALA A 266 28.20 -13.54 43.63
N ALA A 267 28.92 -13.28 42.53
CA ALA A 267 29.63 -14.29 41.75
C ALA A 267 31.09 -14.49 42.20
N ASP A 268 31.68 -13.49 42.87
CA ASP A 268 33.03 -13.52 43.44
C ASP A 268 33.11 -14.11 44.87
N GLN A 269 31.97 -14.57 45.42
CA GLN A 269 31.86 -15.28 46.72
C GLN A 269 31.61 -16.77 46.51
#